data_AF-A0A9E4C2I7-F1
#
_entry.id   AF-A0A9E4C2I7-F1
#
_cell.length_a   1.000
_cell.length_b   1.000
_cell.length_c   1.000
_cell.angle_alpha   90.00
_cell.angle_beta   90.00
_cell.angle_gamma   90.00
#
_symmetry.space_group_name_H-M   'P 1'
#
loop_
_entity.id
_entity.type
_entity.pdbx_description
1 polymer ?
#
loop_
_entity_poly.entity_id
_entity_poly.type
_entity_poly.pdbx_seq_one_letter_code
_entity_poly.pdbx_strand_id
1 'polypeptide(L)'
;MSFLECRDLVKTFADGTRAVQGIDLHCGAGEFAVLLGPSGCGKTTTLRMVAGLEKPTAGQIVLSGADITDRSPAERDVGFAFQFYALYPHL
;
A
#
# COMPACT_ATOMS: atom_id res chain seq x y z
N MET A 1 -5.67 5.11 18.54
CA MET A 1 -6.29 5.53 17.27
C MET A 1 -5.42 5.02 16.13
N SER A 2 -6.02 4.46 15.09
CA SER A 2 -5.32 3.97 13.90
C SER A 2 -4.69 5.13 13.13
N PHE A 3 -3.43 4.99 12.75
CA PHE A 3 -2.71 5.96 11.93
C PHE A 3 -2.86 5.63 10.45
N LEU A 4 -2.75 4.35 10.08
CA LEU A 4 -3.04 3.84 8.75
C LEU A 4 -4.18 2.83 8.83
N GLU A 5 -5.13 2.94 7.90
CA GLU A 5 -6.20 1.97 7.70
C GLU A 5 -6.31 1.64 6.21
N CYS A 6 -6.35 0.35 5.88
CA CYS A 6 -6.80 -0.15 4.60
C CYS A 6 -8.14 -0.84 4.86
N ARG A 7 -9.18 -0.46 4.13
CA ARG A 7 -10.54 -0.98 4.30
C ARG A 7 -10.99 -1.66 3.02
N ASP A 8 -11.31 -2.95 3.12
CA ASP A 8 -11.71 -3.81 2.00
C ASP A 8 -10.82 -3.61 0.76
N LEU A 9 -9.50 -3.57 0.95
CA LEU A 9 -8.57 -3.18 -0.10
C LEU A 9 -8.45 -4.29 -1.14
N VAL A 10 -8.71 -3.96 -2.41
CA VAL A 10 -8.69 -4.91 -3.53
C VAL A 10 -7.72 -4.44 -4.61
N LYS A 11 -6.97 -5.38 -5.19
CA LYS A 11 -6.25 -5.17 -6.43
C LYS A 11 -6.49 -6.31 -7.40
N THR A 12 -7.05 -5.97 -8.55
CA THR A 12 -7.12 -6.80 -9.75
C THR A 12 -6.34 -6.11 -10.86
N PHE A 13 -5.37 -6.81 -11.45
CA PHE A 13 -4.61 -6.32 -12.61
C PHE A 13 -5.42 -6.50 -13.90
N ALA A 14 -4.97 -5.84 -14.97
CA ALA A 14 -5.68 -5.83 -16.25
C ALA A 14 -5.81 -7.22 -16.91
N ASP A 15 -4.93 -8.15 -16.55
CA ASP A 15 -4.95 -9.56 -16.97
C ASP A 15 -5.95 -10.41 -16.16
N GLY A 16 -6.67 -9.80 -15.19
CA GLY A 16 -7.59 -10.48 -14.30
C GLY A 16 -6.95 -11.03 -13.02
N THR A 17 -5.64 -10.88 -12.82
CA THR A 17 -4.96 -11.38 -11.63
C THR A 17 -5.42 -10.62 -10.39
N ARG A 18 -6.11 -11.31 -9.47
CA ARG A 18 -6.57 -10.78 -8.18
C ARG A 18 -5.47 -10.86 -7.12
N ALA A 19 -4.55 -9.90 -7.13
CA ALA A 19 -3.39 -9.88 -6.25
C ALA A 19 -3.71 -9.56 -4.79
N VAL A 20 -4.77 -8.78 -4.53
CA VAL A 20 -5.28 -8.48 -3.18
C VAL A 20 -6.80 -8.56 -3.22
N GLN A 21 -7.41 -9.26 -2.26
CA GLN A 21 -8.81 -9.71 -2.36
C GLN A 21 -9.68 -9.26 -1.17
N GLY A 22 -9.68 -7.95 -0.86
CA GLY A 22 -10.56 -7.39 0.17
C GLY A 22 -9.96 -7.57 1.55
N ILE A 23 -8.81 -6.94 1.80
CA ILE A 23 -8.13 -6.99 3.09
C ILE A 23 -8.45 -5.77 3.94
N ASP A 24 -8.63 -5.99 5.23
CA ASP A 24 -8.63 -4.94 6.25
C ASP A 24 -7.29 -4.96 6.99
N LEU A 25 -6.65 -3.80 7.12
CA LEU A 25 -5.39 -3.64 7.82
C LEU A 25 -5.40 -2.33 8.60
N HIS A 26 -4.92 -2.39 9.85
CA HIS A 26 -4.74 -1.22 10.69
C HIS A 26 -3.32 -1.20 11.24
N CYS A 27 -2.71 -0.02 11.26
CA CYS A 27 -1.44 0.23 11.91
C CYS A 27 -1.56 1.50 12.74
N GLY A 28 -1.24 1.43 14.03
CA GLY A 28 -1.24 2.54 14.97
C GLY A 28 -0.08 3.50 14.75
N ALA A 29 -0.21 4.71 15.31
CA ALA A 29 0.88 5.67 15.28
C ALA A 29 2.09 5.12 16.07
N GLY A 30 3.27 5.11 15.43
CA GLY A 30 4.50 4.57 16.03
C GLY A 30 4.57 3.04 16.09
N GLU A 31 3.57 2.34 15.55
CA GLU A 31 3.58 0.88 15.47
C GLU A 31 4.52 0.41 14.36
N PHE A 32 5.25 -0.67 14.64
CA PHE A 32 6.07 -1.35 13.66
C PHE A 32 5.37 -2.64 13.24
N ALA A 33 4.80 -2.64 12.03
CA ALA A 33 4.08 -3.77 11.47
C ALA A 33 4.89 -4.48 10.38
N VAL A 34 4.73 -5.81 10.28
CA VAL A 34 5.38 -6.64 9.26
C VAL A 34 4.32 -7.45 8.51
N LEU A 35 4.30 -7.32 7.18
CA LEU A 35 3.49 -8.18 6.32
C LEU A 35 4.28 -9.45 5.95
N LEU A 36 3.85 -10.60 6.45
CA LEU A 36 4.45 -11.91 6.18
C LEU A 36 3.55 -12.78 5.29
N GLY A 37 4.17 -13.58 4.44
CA GLY A 37 3.47 -14.55 3.60
C GLY A 37 4.31 -15.05 2.42
N PRO A 38 3.88 -16.11 1.71
CA PRO A 38 4.60 -16.71 0.59
C PRO A 38 4.88 -15.73 -0.57
N SER A 39 5.78 -16.09 -1.48
CA SER A 39 5.96 -15.32 -2.72
C SER A 39 4.63 -15.25 -3.50
N GLY A 40 4.33 -14.08 -4.08
CA GLY A 40 3.08 -13.87 -4.83
C GLY A 40 1.82 -13.58 -4.00
N CYS A 41 1.86 -13.60 -2.67
CA CYS A 41 0.66 -13.41 -1.83
C CYS A 41 0.18 -11.95 -1.69
N GLY A 42 0.68 -11.01 -2.51
CA GLY A 42 0.19 -9.63 -2.53
C GLY A 42 0.89 -8.61 -1.59
N LYS A 43 1.90 -9.00 -0.79
CA LYS A 43 2.60 -8.08 0.15
C LYS A 43 3.07 -6.77 -0.50
N THR A 44 3.92 -6.89 -1.52
CA THR A 44 4.49 -5.74 -2.22
C THR A 44 3.40 -4.94 -2.91
N THR A 45 2.36 -5.60 -3.43
CA THR A 45 1.19 -4.94 -4.03
C THR A 45 0.45 -4.10 -3.01
N THR A 46 0.19 -4.62 -1.81
CA THR A 46 -0.43 -3.87 -0.70
C THR A 46 0.40 -2.66 -0.31
N LEU A 47 1.71 -2.83 -0.09
CA LEU A 47 2.59 -1.71 0.29
C LEU A 47 2.67 -0.64 -0.80
N ARG A 48 2.71 -1.03 -2.08
CA ARG A 48 2.69 -0.09 -3.21
C ARG A 48 1.38 0.67 -3.30
N MET A 49 0.24 0.05 -2.99
CA MET A 49 -1.04 0.74 -2.93
C MET A 49 -1.08 1.79 -1.83
N VAL A 50 -0.57 1.48 -0.63
CA VAL A 50 -0.43 2.44 0.47
C VAL A 50 0.40 3.65 0.02
N ALA A 51 1.55 3.41 -0.61
CA ALA A 51 2.43 4.46 -1.14
C ALA A 51 1.89 5.20 -2.39
N GLY A 52 0.75 4.77 -2.95
CA GLY A 52 0.19 5.35 -4.18
C GLY A 52 0.91 4.95 -5.47
N LEU A 53 1.87 4.03 -5.40
CA LEU A 53 2.62 3.50 -6.55
C LEU A 53 1.83 2.44 -7.33
N GLU A 54 0.67 2.06 -6.81
CA GLU A 54 -0.31 1.20 -7.46
C GLU A 54 -1.72 1.68 -7.06
N LYS A 55 -2.67 1.72 -8.01
CA LYS A 55 -4.04 2.14 -7.69
C LYS A 55 -4.87 0.95 -7.22
N PRO A 56 -5.55 1.02 -6.06
CA PRO A 56 -6.53 0.01 -5.68
C PRO A 56 -7.64 -0.11 -6.72
N THR A 57 -8.11 -1.32 -6.96
CA THR A 57 -9.30 -1.56 -7.78
C THR A 57 -10.57 -1.23 -7.01
N ALA A 58 -10.58 -1.50 -5.70
CA ALA A 58 -11.65 -1.14 -4.76
C ALA A 58 -11.07 -0.99 -3.35
N GLY A 59 -11.91 -0.53 -2.42
CA GLY A 59 -11.55 -0.24 -1.04
C GLY A 59 -10.98 1.15 -0.83
N GLN A 60 -10.53 1.42 0.39
CA GLN A 60 -10.03 2.73 0.81
C GLN A 60 -8.72 2.63 1.58
N ILE A 61 -7.90 3.67 1.47
CA ILE A 61 -6.69 3.88 2.27
C ILE A 61 -6.85 5.19 3.03
N VAL A 62 -6.86 5.11 4.35
CA VAL A 62 -7.01 6.24 5.26
C VAL A 62 -5.70 6.42 6.03
N LEU A 63 -5.15 7.63 6.01
CA LEU A 63 -3.95 8.01 6.75
C LEU A 63 -4.27 9.19 7.66
N SER A 64 -4.03 9.03 8.96
CA SER A 64 -4.36 10.03 10.00
C SER A 64 -5.81 10.54 9.91
N GLY A 65 -6.75 9.65 9.59
CA GLY A 65 -8.17 9.98 9.43
C GLY A 65 -8.57 10.60 8.09
N ALA A 66 -7.62 10.88 7.19
CA ALA A 66 -7.90 11.39 5.85
C ALA A 66 -7.90 10.27 4.81
N ASP A 67 -8.93 10.21 3.95
CA ASP A 67 -8.91 9.33 2.78
C ASP A 67 -7.86 9.84 1.77
N ILE A 68 -6.89 8.98 1.45
CA ILE A 68 -5.79 9.26 0.53
C ILE A 68 -5.83 8.36 -0.71
N THR A 69 -6.90 7.60 -0.90
CA THR A 69 -7.02 6.56 -1.92
C THR A 69 -6.68 7.04 -3.33
N ASP A 70 -7.13 8.25 -3.69
CA ASP A 70 -6.91 8.86 -5.01
C ASP A 70 -5.76 9.88 -5.06
N ARG A 71 -5.06 10.11 -3.95
CA ARG A 71 -3.89 11.01 -3.93
C ARG A 71 -2.72 10.40 -4.70
N SER A 72 -1.96 11.23 -5.40
CA SER A 72 -0.71 10.82 -6.04
C SER A 72 0.36 10.47 -5.00
N PRO A 73 1.40 9.69 -5.33
CA PRO A 73 2.47 9.33 -4.39
C PRO A 73 3.09 10.52 -3.65
N ALA A 74 3.29 11.64 -4.36
CA ALA A 74 3.92 12.84 -3.82
C ALA A 74 3.05 13.56 -2.76
N GLU A 75 1.74 13.30 -2.74
CA GLU A 75 0.77 13.95 -1.85
C GLU A 75 0.43 13.11 -0.60
N ARG A 76 1.04 11.92 -0.46
CA ARG A 76 0.70 10.94 0.59
C ARG A 76 1.53 11.06 1.85
N ASP A 77 2.62 11.84 1.85
CA ASP A 77 3.58 11.90 2.97
C ASP A 77 4.05 10.51 3.42
N VAL A 78 4.33 9.63 2.44
CA VAL A 78 4.78 8.25 2.65
C VAL A 78 6.12 8.04 1.95
N GLY A 79 7.12 7.58 2.71
CA GLY A 79 8.37 7.08 2.15
C GLY A 79 8.25 5.62 1.71
N PHE A 80 8.88 5.25 0.59
CA PHE A 80 8.87 3.87 0.10
C PHE A 80 10.29 3.40 -0.21
N ALA A 81 10.72 2.33 0.48
CA ALA A 81 11.97 1.65 0.18
C ALA A 81 11.69 0.48 -0.77
N PHE A 82 12.33 0.50 -1.94
CA PHE A 82 12.11 -0.50 -2.98
C PHE A 82 12.86 -1.81 -2.67
N GLN A 83 12.29 -2.93 -3.11
CA GLN A 83 12.92 -4.26 -2.97
C GLN A 83 14.23 -4.37 -3.79
N PHE A 84 14.33 -3.61 -4.88
CA PHE A 84 15.56 -3.41 -5.64
C PHE A 84 16.11 -2.03 -5.33
N TYR A 85 17.44 -1.85 -5.44
CA TYR A 85 18.06 -0.55 -5.24
C TYR A 85 17.59 0.44 -6.31
N ALA A 86 16.60 1.27 -5.95
CA ALA A 86 16.14 2.39 -6.76
C ALA A 86 16.95 3.65 -6.42
N LEU A 87 18.28 3.53 -6.48
CA LEU A 87 19.20 4.64 -6.26
C LEU A 87 19.41 5.40 -7.56
N TYR A 88 19.73 6.69 -7.45
CA TYR A 88 20.21 7.46 -8.59
C TYR A 88 21.69 7.10 -8.82
N PRO A 89 22.04 6.38 -9.90
CA PRO A 89 23.38 5.80 -10.07
C PRO A 89 24.49 6.83 -10.31
N HIS A 90 24.11 8.08 -10.54
CA HIS A 90 24.99 9.21 -10.85
C HIS A 90 25.08 10.22 -9.70
N LEU A 91 24.48 9.91 -8.55
CA LEU A 91 24.65 10.64 -7.29
C LEU A 91 25.66 9.93 -6.40
#